data_AF-A0A815S079-F1
#
_entry.id   AF-A0A815S079-F1
#
_cell.length_a   1.000
_cell.length_b   1.000
_cell.length_c   1.000
_cell.angle_alpha   90.00
_cell.angle_beta   90.00
_cell.angle_gamma   90.00
#
_symmetry.space_group_name_H-M   'P 1'
#
loop_
_entity.id
_entity.type
_entity.pdbx_description
1 polymer ?
#
loop_
_entity_poly.entity_id
_entity_poly.type
_entity_poly.pdbx_seq_one_letter_code
_entity_poly.pdbx_strand_id
1 'polypeptide(L)'
;IKAENLIDDKSSDFAKTYRQAPMDASLSWKDLKWIRSITSLPIIIKGIIHPDDAREAVKHGVQGIIISNHGGRQLDTCQSTIDALPDSMDAISSERHPIDVYIDGDIRRGTDILKAVALDAKSLLLSSIRFSA
;
A
#
# COMPACT_ATOMS: atom_id res chain seq x y z
N ILE A 1 4.06 15.51 -10.67
CA ILE A 1 2.70 16.14 -10.69
C ILE A 1 2.71 17.39 -9.82
N LYS A 2 2.27 18.56 -10.30
CA LYS A 2 2.13 19.75 -9.44
C LYS A 2 0.80 19.69 -8.68
N ALA A 3 0.81 19.98 -7.38
CA ALA A 3 -0.38 19.92 -6.52
C ALA A 3 -1.53 20.82 -7.02
N GLU A 4 -1.20 21.90 -7.73
CA GLU A 4 -2.15 22.81 -8.38
C GLU A 4 -3.05 22.16 -9.45
N ASN A 5 -2.69 20.98 -9.95
CA ASN A 5 -3.51 20.23 -10.93
C ASN A 5 -4.48 19.23 -10.30
N LEU A 6 -4.47 19.06 -8.97
CA LEU A 6 -5.30 18.08 -8.26
C LEU A 6 -6.53 18.69 -7.59
N ILE A 7 -6.64 20.02 -7.57
CA ILE A 7 -7.75 20.74 -6.95
C ILE A 7 -8.54 21.44 -8.07
N ASP A 8 -9.41 20.69 -8.73
CA ASP A 8 -10.53 21.28 -9.47
C ASP A 8 -11.78 21.13 -8.59
N ASP A 9 -12.15 22.23 -7.92
CA ASP A 9 -13.26 22.34 -6.96
C ASP A 9 -14.64 22.34 -7.65
N LYS A 10 -14.72 21.76 -8.85
CA LYS A 10 -15.94 21.66 -9.65
C LYS A 10 -16.03 20.32 -10.34
N SER A 11 -16.65 19.34 -9.68
CA SER A 11 -17.65 18.46 -10.32
C SER A 11 -17.99 17.28 -9.43
N SER A 12 -19.24 16.84 -9.56
CA SER A 12 -19.86 15.66 -8.96
C SER A 12 -19.21 14.31 -9.34
N ASP A 13 -17.94 14.26 -9.71
CA ASP A 13 -17.29 13.01 -10.09
C ASP A 13 -15.76 12.97 -9.93
N PHE A 14 -15.28 13.29 -8.73
CA PHE A 14 -13.87 13.07 -8.35
C PHE A 14 -13.37 11.66 -8.73
N ALA A 15 -14.23 10.65 -8.63
CA ALA A 15 -13.90 9.26 -8.97
C ALA A 15 -13.66 9.06 -10.48
N LYS A 16 -14.42 9.72 -11.36
CA LYS A 16 -14.15 9.68 -12.82
C LYS A 16 -12.87 10.43 -13.16
N THR A 17 -12.65 11.61 -12.60
CA THR A 17 -11.44 12.41 -12.86
C THR A 17 -10.18 11.70 -12.39
N TYR A 18 -10.19 11.10 -11.19
CA TYR A 18 -9.07 10.30 -10.68
C TYR A 18 -8.74 9.10 -11.58
N ARG A 19 -9.75 8.36 -12.07
CA ARG A 19 -9.50 7.22 -12.97
C ARG A 19 -8.93 7.61 -14.33
N GLN A 20 -9.18 8.84 -14.77
CA GLN A 20 -8.70 9.36 -16.05
C GLN A 20 -7.38 10.12 -15.92
N ALA A 21 -6.96 10.46 -14.70
CA ALA A 21 -5.68 11.10 -14.47
C ALA A 21 -4.55 10.14 -14.90
N PRO A 22 -3.61 10.61 -15.75
CA PRO A 22 -2.48 9.78 -16.15
C PRO A 22 -1.65 9.41 -14.93
N MET A 23 -1.43 8.10 -14.73
CA MET A 23 -0.50 7.58 -13.72
C MET A 23 0.92 7.96 -14.15
N ASP A 24 1.64 8.66 -13.27
CA ASP A 24 3.02 9.06 -13.53
C ASP A 24 3.97 7.88 -13.29
N ALA A 25 4.42 7.25 -14.37
CA ALA A 25 5.33 6.11 -14.31
C ALA A 25 6.76 6.47 -13.86
N SER A 26 7.06 7.76 -13.66
CA SER A 26 8.36 8.23 -13.19
C SER A 26 8.47 8.35 -11.67
N LEU A 27 7.38 8.04 -10.94
CA LEU A 27 7.36 8.07 -9.48
C LEU A 27 8.46 7.20 -8.87
N SER A 28 9.12 7.75 -7.86
CA SER A 28 10.25 7.14 -7.19
C SER A 28 10.25 7.49 -5.69
N TRP A 29 11.12 6.82 -4.93
CA TRP A 29 11.33 7.11 -3.52
C TRP A 29 11.68 8.58 -3.21
N LYS A 30 12.29 9.29 -4.18
CA LYS A 30 12.66 10.72 -4.02
C LYS A 30 11.44 11.63 -3.89
N ASP A 31 10.31 11.22 -4.45
CA ASP A 31 9.07 12.00 -4.45
C ASP A 31 8.41 12.06 -3.07
N LEU A 32 8.77 11.14 -2.16
CA LEU A 32 8.33 11.20 -0.76
C LEU A 32 8.73 12.51 -0.08
N LYS A 33 9.87 13.11 -0.47
CA LYS A 33 10.28 14.42 0.04
C LYS A 33 9.29 15.51 -0.35
N TRP A 34 8.82 15.48 -1.60
CA TRP A 34 7.82 16.43 -2.08
C TRP A 34 6.46 16.17 -1.43
N ILE A 35 6.02 14.91 -1.33
CA ILE A 35 4.74 14.56 -0.67
C ILE A 35 4.72 15.09 0.77
N ARG A 36 5.79 14.88 1.55
CA ARG A 36 5.92 15.41 2.92
C ARG A 36 5.89 16.94 2.99
N SER A 37 6.27 17.64 1.92
CA SER A 37 6.26 19.11 1.90
C SER A 37 4.85 19.70 1.76
N ILE A 38 3.88 18.90 1.30
CA ILE A 38 2.51 19.35 1.02
C ILE A 38 1.46 18.78 1.96
N THR A 39 1.85 17.90 2.90
CA THR A 39 0.94 17.32 3.89
C THR A 39 1.66 17.02 5.21
N SER A 40 0.92 17.14 6.31
CA SER A 40 1.32 16.65 7.64
C SER A 40 0.70 15.29 7.99
N LEU A 41 -0.11 14.72 7.10
CA LEU A 41 -0.75 13.43 7.32
C LEU A 41 0.29 12.29 7.29
N PRO A 42 0.05 11.20 8.04
CA PRO A 42 0.81 9.96 7.91
C PRO A 42 0.87 9.47 6.46
N ILE A 43 2.06 9.12 5.99
CA ILE A 43 2.29 8.52 4.69
C ILE A 43 2.36 7.01 4.85
N ILE A 44 1.51 6.30 4.12
CA ILE A 44 1.50 4.84 4.02
C ILE A 44 1.69 4.46 2.56
N ILE A 45 2.68 3.60 2.25
CA ILE A 45 2.94 3.16 0.88
C ILE A 45 2.18 1.87 0.59
N LYS A 46 1.34 1.88 -0.44
CA LYS A 46 0.60 0.71 -0.90
C LYS A 46 1.27 0.08 -2.10
N GLY A 47 1.33 -1.25 -2.14
CA GLY A 47 1.84 -1.98 -3.30
C GLY A 47 3.19 -2.65 -3.06
N ILE A 48 3.59 -2.83 -1.80
CA ILE A 48 4.84 -3.49 -1.44
C ILE A 48 4.64 -5.00 -1.61
N ILE A 49 5.58 -5.67 -2.27
CA ILE A 49 5.63 -7.13 -2.41
C ILE A 49 7.03 -7.66 -2.09
N HIS A 50 8.08 -6.95 -2.52
CA HIS A 50 9.45 -7.37 -2.27
C HIS A 50 9.96 -6.83 -0.91
N PRO A 51 10.68 -7.65 -0.11
CA PRO A 51 11.21 -7.22 1.20
C PRO A 51 12.16 -6.03 1.12
N ASP A 52 12.89 -5.87 0.00
CA ASP A 52 13.78 -4.71 -0.17
C ASP A 52 13.03 -3.38 -0.25
N ASP A 53 11.83 -3.37 -0.84
CA ASP A 53 10.98 -2.17 -0.87
C ASP A 53 10.38 -1.88 0.51
N ALA A 54 10.08 -2.92 1.30
CA ALA A 54 9.66 -2.77 2.69
C ALA A 54 10.78 -2.10 3.52
N ARG A 55 12.03 -2.56 3.35
CA ARG A 55 13.20 -1.96 4.00
C ARG A 55 13.42 -0.52 3.55
N GLU A 56 13.30 -0.26 2.25
CA GLU A 56 13.47 1.08 1.70
C GLU A 56 12.40 2.04 2.26
N ALA A 57 11.15 1.60 2.40
CA ALA A 57 10.09 2.39 3.02
C ALA A 57 10.45 2.85 4.44
N VAL A 58 11.02 1.96 5.26
CA VAL A 58 11.47 2.30 6.61
C VAL A 58 12.56 3.39 6.58
N LYS A 59 13.55 3.29 5.68
CA LYS A 59 14.61 4.30 5.53
C LYS A 59 14.07 5.68 5.15
N HIS A 60 12.99 5.73 4.37
CA HIS A 60 12.31 6.99 4.01
C HIS A 60 11.35 7.49 5.09
N GLY A 61 11.26 6.81 6.23
CA GLY A 61 10.56 7.27 7.44
C GLY A 61 9.04 7.32 7.31
N VAL A 62 8.45 6.48 6.45
CA VAL A 62 6.99 6.40 6.30
C VAL A 62 6.34 5.83 7.57
N GLN A 63 5.04 6.03 7.74
CA GLN A 63 4.33 5.59 8.95
C GLN A 63 3.84 4.14 8.82
N GLY A 64 3.76 3.63 7.59
CA GLY A 64 3.44 2.23 7.35
C GLY A 64 3.54 1.83 5.89
N ILE A 65 3.32 0.55 5.66
CA ILE A 65 3.20 -0.04 4.32
C ILE A 65 1.98 -0.94 4.22
N ILE A 66 1.50 -1.14 3.00
CA ILE A 66 0.46 -2.13 2.68
C ILE A 66 1.06 -3.15 1.71
N ILE A 67 1.20 -4.39 2.18
CA ILE A 67 1.55 -5.54 1.35
C ILE A 67 0.38 -5.80 0.40
N SER A 68 0.59 -5.57 -0.90
CA SER A 68 -0.50 -5.53 -1.87
C SER A 68 -0.01 -5.74 -3.29
N ASN A 69 -0.73 -6.55 -4.07
CA ASN A 69 -0.57 -6.66 -5.52
C ASN A 69 -1.80 -6.12 -6.28
N HIS A 70 -2.56 -5.20 -5.66
CA HIS A 70 -3.81 -4.64 -6.20
C HIS A 70 -4.91 -5.69 -6.47
N GLY A 71 -4.93 -6.76 -5.68
CA GLY A 71 -5.88 -7.86 -5.88
C GLY A 71 -5.64 -8.62 -7.18
N GLY A 72 -4.37 -8.76 -7.59
CA GLY A 72 -3.96 -9.46 -8.80
C GLY A 72 -4.29 -8.73 -10.11
N ARG A 73 -4.41 -7.40 -10.09
CA ARG A 73 -4.88 -6.60 -11.25
C ARG A 73 -3.80 -5.77 -11.95
N GLN A 74 -2.55 -5.89 -11.53
CA GLN A 74 -1.44 -5.11 -12.08
C GLN A 74 -0.44 -6.01 -12.79
N LEU A 75 0.40 -6.74 -12.05
CA LEU A 75 1.35 -7.69 -12.59
C LEU A 75 0.82 -9.12 -12.38
N ASP A 76 0.56 -9.83 -13.47
CA ASP A 76 0.21 -11.25 -13.41
C ASP A 76 1.39 -12.07 -12.89
N THR A 77 1.10 -13.23 -12.29
CA THR A 77 2.10 -14.13 -11.64
C THR A 77 2.90 -13.50 -10.50
N CYS A 78 2.49 -12.34 -10.00
CA CYS A 78 3.03 -11.76 -8.79
C CYS A 78 2.72 -12.66 -7.57
N GLN A 79 3.62 -12.67 -6.60
CA GLN A 79 3.47 -13.41 -5.35
C GLN A 79 2.16 -13.06 -4.64
N SER A 80 1.61 -14.04 -3.91
CA SER A 80 0.47 -13.78 -3.05
C SER A 80 0.89 -12.84 -1.91
N THR A 81 -0.01 -11.96 -1.48
CA THR A 81 0.34 -10.98 -0.44
C THR A 81 0.60 -11.64 0.91
N ILE A 82 -0.04 -12.78 1.21
CA ILE A 82 0.20 -13.51 2.45
C ILE A 82 1.57 -14.19 2.46
N ASP A 83 2.06 -14.66 1.31
CA ASP A 83 3.41 -15.23 1.21
C ASP A 83 4.48 -14.14 1.28
N ALA A 84 4.19 -12.91 0.83
CA ALA A 84 5.11 -11.79 0.87
C ALA A 84 5.25 -11.15 2.28
N LEU A 85 4.28 -11.43 3.16
CA LEU A 85 4.19 -10.81 4.49
C LEU A 85 5.38 -11.19 5.39
N PRO A 86 5.75 -12.48 5.59
CA PRO A 86 6.85 -12.85 6.49
C PRO A 86 8.18 -12.20 6.12
N ASP A 87 8.57 -12.25 4.85
CA ASP A 87 9.83 -11.66 4.38
C ASP A 87 9.86 -10.14 4.58
N SER A 88 8.70 -9.48 4.40
CA SER A 88 8.56 -8.05 4.65
C SER A 88 8.66 -7.72 6.15
N MET A 89 8.08 -8.55 7.02
CA MET A 89 8.17 -8.40 8.48
C MET A 89 9.61 -8.59 8.96
N ASP A 90 10.32 -9.59 8.44
CA ASP A 90 11.74 -9.81 8.74
C ASP A 90 12.60 -8.62 8.29
N ALA A 91 12.35 -8.11 7.08
CA ALA A 91 13.05 -6.92 6.59
C ALA A 91 12.83 -5.69 7.48
N ILE A 92 11.60 -5.46 7.94
CA ILE A 92 11.25 -4.31 8.79
C ILE A 92 11.77 -4.48 10.22
N SER A 93 11.65 -5.67 10.81
CA SER A 93 12.09 -5.92 12.18
C SER A 93 13.60 -5.78 12.37
N SER A 94 14.37 -5.93 11.29
CA SER A 94 15.81 -5.66 11.27
C SER A 94 16.19 -4.17 11.32
N GLU A 95 15.22 -3.27 11.13
CA GLU A 95 15.43 -1.82 11.10
C GLU A 95 15.20 -1.16 12.47
N ARG A 96 15.85 -0.02 12.69
CA ARG A 96 15.81 0.68 14.00
C ARG A 96 14.43 1.26 14.35
N HIS A 97 13.60 1.52 13.35
CA HIS A 97 12.32 2.19 13.51
C HIS A 97 11.24 1.39 12.78
N PRO A 98 10.63 0.39 13.45
CA PRO A 98 9.57 -0.39 12.83
C PRO A 98 8.37 0.51 12.51
N ILE A 99 7.66 0.15 11.44
CA ILE A 99 6.50 0.87 10.92
C ILE A 99 5.27 -0.06 10.97
N ASP A 100 4.08 0.51 10.83
CA ASP A 100 2.86 -0.29 10.76
C ASP A 100 2.79 -1.08 9.44
N VAL A 101 2.50 -2.38 9.53
CA VAL A 101 2.31 -3.23 8.35
C VAL A 101 0.85 -3.63 8.21
N TYR A 102 0.29 -3.32 7.05
CA TYR A 102 -1.04 -3.70 6.64
C TYR A 102 -0.98 -4.66 5.45
N ILE A 103 -2.08 -5.35 5.16
CA ILE A 103 -2.14 -6.27 4.01
C ILE A 103 -3.52 -6.22 3.35
N ASP A 104 -3.56 -6.32 2.02
CA ASP A 104 -4.77 -6.62 1.26
C ASP A 104 -4.56 -7.86 0.36
N GLY A 105 -5.61 -8.29 -0.36
CA GLY A 105 -5.51 -9.38 -1.34
C GLY A 105 -6.41 -10.56 -0.99
N ASP A 106 -7.53 -10.68 -1.72
CA ASP A 106 -8.50 -11.78 -1.65
C ASP A 106 -8.77 -12.41 -0.26
N ILE A 107 -8.87 -11.59 0.78
CA ILE A 107 -9.26 -12.06 2.12
C ILE A 107 -10.76 -12.40 2.08
N ARG A 108 -11.12 -13.62 2.48
CA ARG A 108 -12.49 -14.15 2.32
C ARG A 108 -13.10 -14.64 3.63
N ARG A 109 -12.28 -15.00 4.61
CA ARG A 109 -12.72 -15.59 5.87
C ARG A 109 -12.01 -14.97 7.07
N GLY A 110 -12.64 -15.08 8.23
CA GLY A 110 -12.02 -14.69 9.51
C GLY A 110 -10.72 -15.47 9.78
N THR A 111 -10.61 -16.71 9.30
CA THR A 111 -9.36 -17.48 9.41
C THR A 111 -8.19 -16.90 8.62
N ASP A 112 -8.46 -16.17 7.54
CA ASP A 112 -7.41 -15.50 6.76
C ASP A 112 -6.89 -14.29 7.54
N ILE A 113 -7.80 -13.57 8.21
CA ILE A 113 -7.48 -12.48 9.14
C ILE A 113 -6.59 -13.01 10.28
N LEU A 114 -6.97 -14.12 10.90
CA LEU A 114 -6.21 -14.70 12.01
C LEU A 114 -4.79 -15.10 11.59
N LYS A 115 -4.61 -15.66 10.39
CA LYS A 115 -3.28 -16.03 9.87
C LYS A 115 -2.39 -14.80 9.67
N ALA A 116 -2.92 -13.73 9.06
CA ALA A 116 -2.12 -12.52 8.84
C ALA A 116 -1.76 -11.80 10.15
N VAL A 117 -2.68 -11.76 11.11
CA VAL A 117 -2.40 -11.20 12.45
C VAL A 117 -1.37 -12.03 13.20
N ALA A 118 -1.40 -13.37 13.06
CA ALA A 118 -0.38 -14.25 13.61
C ALA A 118 1.01 -14.08 12.94
N LEU A 119 1.05 -13.44 11.77
CA LEU A 119 2.26 -13.01 11.07
C LEU A 119 2.54 -11.51 11.30
N ASP A 120 2.04 -10.94 12.41
CA ASP A 120 2.26 -9.57 12.86
C ASP A 120 1.71 -8.44 11.96
N ALA A 121 0.80 -8.74 11.02
CA ALA A 121 0.08 -7.68 10.33
C ALA A 121 -0.83 -6.90 11.32
N LYS A 122 -0.75 -5.57 11.31
CA LYS A 122 -1.55 -4.68 12.18
C LYS A 122 -3.03 -4.75 11.86
N SER A 123 -3.38 -4.72 10.57
CA SER A 123 -4.74 -4.95 10.12
C SER A 123 -4.77 -5.35 8.65
N LEU A 124 -5.94 -5.87 8.24
CA LEU A 124 -6.18 -6.28 6.87
C LEU A 124 -7.22 -5.37 6.21
N LEU A 125 -7.05 -5.12 4.92
CA LEU A 125 -7.93 -4.29 4.11
C LEU A 125 -8.69 -5.17 3.11
N LEU A 126 -10.01 -5.04 3.08
CA LEU A 126 -10.87 -5.76 2.15
C LEU A 126 -11.06 -4.92 0.87
N SER A 127 -10.75 -5.51 -0.28
CA SER A 127 -10.90 -4.82 -1.57
C SER A 127 -12.20 -5.20 -2.28
N SER A 128 -12.32 -6.46 -2.72
CA SER A 128 -13.54 -6.98 -3.32
C SER A 128 -14.14 -7.99 -2.36
N ILE A 129 -15.38 -7.80 -1.90
CA ILE A 129 -16.15 -8.82 -1.18
C ILE A 129 -17.22 -9.29 -2.16
N ARG A 130 -17.18 -10.58 -2.54
CA ARG A 130 -18.26 -11.20 -3.30
C ARG A 130 -19.11 -12.01 -2.34
N PHE A 131 -20.32 -11.54 -2.10
CA PHE A 131 -21.34 -12.35 -1.45
C PHE A 131 -21.88 -13.32 -2.50
N SER A 132 -21.74 -14.62 -2.26
CA SER A 132 -22.55 -15.61 -2.97
C SER A 132 -23.97 -15.49 -2.43
N ALA A 133 -24.91 -15.12 -3.31
CA ALA A 133 -26.34 -15.20 -3.04
C ALA A 133 -26.79 -16.68 -2.97
#